data_AF-A0A7J6AX51-F1
#
_entry.id   AF-A0A7J6AX51-F1
#
_cell.length_a   1.000
_cell.length_b   1.000
_cell.length_c   1.000
_cell.angle_alpha   90.00
_cell.angle_beta   90.00
_cell.angle_gamma   90.00
#
_symmetry.space_group_name_H-M   'P 1'
#
loop_
_entity.id
_entity.type
_entity.pdbx_description
1 polymer ?
#
loop_
_entity_poly.entity_id
_entity_poly.type
_entity_poly.pdbx_seq_one_letter_code
_entity_poly.pdbx_strand_id
1 'polypeptide(L)'
;MDRHIPRLSLIFTLLTLSGFVLLINNITSLEDLSDQLASTFYKIQSSIRSAIKPPEILWPLEVNHTFCAHFGLEPTTEEAKEERSLLKSIAWPGPLVQGLPVELSSDPAKSSFVIQGPAVQRVGGQLVVNVYVQNFLGLPKNHGGDFLIARLHSPKLGAGVSGKVHDHNDGNYTVLFPLLWVGVVQVEITMVHPSEAVVVLKRLQKGQPYRLFKSLFRSGDLSETTVCNLCLPLNQTSLCNYTDPLTGEPWYCYKPKVLGCNTRVTHFGAGMKQNLITKHEAQFFQR
;
A
#
# COMPACT_ATOMS: atom_id res chain seq x y z
N MET A 1 28.80 -67.71 5.26
CA MET A 1 28.27 -66.43 5.76
C MET A 1 29.46 -65.65 6.24
N ASP A 2 29.82 -64.56 5.57
CA ASP A 2 30.48 -63.38 6.16
C ASP A 2 30.73 -62.35 5.06
N ARG A 3 29.90 -61.30 5.04
CA ARG A 3 30.05 -60.16 4.14
C ARG A 3 31.01 -59.18 4.80
N HIS A 4 32.28 -59.19 4.38
CA HIS A 4 33.22 -58.12 4.69
C HIS A 4 32.76 -56.82 4.03
N ILE A 5 32.13 -55.95 4.83
CA ILE A 5 31.89 -54.55 4.44
C ILE A 5 33.28 -53.89 4.33
N PRO A 6 33.66 -53.34 3.16
CA PRO A 6 34.97 -52.72 3.02
C PRO A 6 35.04 -51.50 3.95
N ARG A 7 36.09 -51.43 4.78
CA ARG A 7 36.32 -50.37 5.79
C ARG A 7 36.12 -48.95 5.25
N LEU A 8 36.35 -48.74 3.95
CA LEU A 8 36.13 -47.49 3.23
C LEU A 8 34.65 -47.06 3.22
N SER A 9 33.72 -48.01 3.06
CA SER A 9 32.27 -47.74 3.02
C SER A 9 31.76 -47.18 4.35
N LEU A 10 32.32 -47.66 5.46
CA LEU A 10 31.97 -47.22 6.81
C LEU A 10 32.45 -45.79 7.08
N ILE A 11 33.62 -45.43 6.54
CA ILE A 11 34.18 -44.07 6.61
C ILE A 11 33.33 -43.10 5.78
N PHE A 12 32.94 -43.48 4.56
CA PHE A 12 32.06 -42.65 3.73
C PHE A 12 30.70 -42.42 4.38
N THR A 13 30.09 -43.45 4.99
CA THR A 13 28.80 -43.27 5.69
C THR A 13 28.91 -42.33 6.88
N LEU A 14 30.03 -42.37 7.62
CA LEU A 14 30.26 -41.47 8.75
C LEU A 14 30.48 -40.02 8.31
N LEU A 15 31.22 -39.79 7.21
CA LEU A 15 31.42 -38.47 6.64
C LEU A 15 30.11 -37.88 6.09
N THR A 16 29.27 -38.68 5.43
CA THR A 16 27.95 -38.22 4.97
C THR A 16 27.02 -37.89 6.13
N LEU A 17 27.04 -38.68 7.20
CA LEU A 17 26.23 -38.43 8.38
C LEU A 17 26.68 -37.15 9.09
N SER A 18 27.99 -36.94 9.23
CA SER A 18 28.56 -35.72 9.80
C SER A 18 28.21 -34.48 8.97
N GLY A 19 28.30 -34.56 7.64
CA GLY A 19 27.89 -33.46 6.75
C GLY A 19 26.40 -33.12 6.85
N PHE A 20 25.55 -34.14 6.98
CA PHE A 20 24.11 -33.96 7.15
C PHE A 20 23.76 -33.31 8.49
N VAL A 21 24.43 -33.71 9.58
CA VAL A 21 24.27 -33.08 10.91
C VAL A 21 24.72 -31.61 10.89
N LEU A 22 25.84 -31.31 10.21
CA LEU A 22 26.30 -29.92 10.07
C LEU A 22 25.32 -29.06 9.27
N LEU A 23 24.70 -29.61 8.21
CA LEU A 23 23.66 -28.92 7.43
C LEU A 23 22.43 -28.62 8.27
N ILE A 24 21.92 -29.61 9.03
CA ILE A 24 20.76 -29.41 9.91
C ILE A 24 21.05 -28.34 10.95
N ASN A 25 22.20 -28.41 11.64
CA ASN A 25 22.56 -27.42 12.65
C ASN A 25 22.66 -25.99 12.07
N ASN A 26 23.15 -25.86 10.84
CA ASN A 26 23.26 -24.55 10.17
C ASN A 26 21.88 -24.01 9.79
N ILE A 27 20.98 -24.87 9.29
CA ILE A 27 19.58 -24.50 8.97
C ILE A 27 18.84 -24.06 10.24
N THR A 28 18.94 -24.84 11.33
CA THR A 28 18.28 -24.49 12.60
C THR A 28 18.86 -23.21 13.20
N SER A 29 20.16 -22.96 13.03
CA SER A 29 20.78 -21.70 13.47
C SER A 29 20.33 -20.50 12.64
N LEU A 30 19.99 -20.70 11.36
CA LEU A 30 19.50 -19.64 10.48
C LEU A 30 18.03 -19.30 10.78
N GLU A 31 17.22 -20.31 11.13
CA GLU A 31 15.84 -20.14 11.59
C GLU A 31 15.79 -19.40 12.94
N ASP A 32 16.60 -19.79 13.93
CA ASP A 32 16.66 -19.11 15.23
C ASP A 32 17.10 -17.64 15.10
N LEU A 33 18.04 -17.34 14.20
CA LEU A 33 18.44 -15.96 13.89
C LEU A 33 17.30 -15.15 13.24
N SER A 34 16.51 -15.78 12.37
CA SER A 34 15.34 -15.16 11.73
C SER A 34 14.24 -14.83 12.76
N ASP A 35 13.97 -15.75 13.68
CA ASP A 35 12.97 -15.57 14.74
C ASP A 35 13.41 -14.52 15.77
N GLN A 36 14.70 -14.49 16.11
CA GLN A 36 15.27 -13.43 16.95
C GLN A 36 15.19 -12.06 16.28
N LEU A 37 15.43 -11.97 14.96
CA LEU A 37 15.30 -10.73 14.22
C LEU A 37 13.83 -10.26 14.19
N ALA A 38 12.89 -11.16 13.89
CA ALA A 38 11.46 -10.87 13.86
C ALA A 38 10.92 -10.40 15.23
N SER A 39 11.29 -11.08 16.31
CA SER A 39 10.88 -10.69 17.67
C SER A 39 11.48 -9.36 18.11
N THR A 40 12.73 -9.07 17.73
CA THR A 40 13.38 -7.79 17.99
C THR A 40 12.70 -6.65 17.23
N PHE A 41 12.33 -6.86 15.96
CA PHE A 41 11.53 -5.91 15.18
C PHE A 41 10.15 -5.66 15.82
N TYR A 42 9.46 -6.71 16.27
CA TYR A 42 8.15 -6.58 16.93
C TYR A 42 8.23 -5.78 18.24
N LYS A 43 9.33 -5.96 18.99
CA LYS A 43 9.59 -5.24 20.24
C LYS A 43 9.95 -3.77 20.00
N ILE A 44 10.70 -3.47 18.94
CA ILE A 44 10.99 -2.09 18.52
C ILE A 44 9.70 -1.38 18.05
N GLN A 45 8.88 -2.06 17.26
CA GLN A 45 7.62 -1.51 16.76
C GLN A 45 6.63 -1.18 17.88
N SER A 46 6.51 -2.04 18.90
CA SER A 46 5.65 -1.78 20.06
C SER A 46 6.15 -0.62 20.91
N SER A 47 7.47 -0.45 21.04
CA SER A 47 8.08 0.68 21.75
C SER A 47 7.86 2.02 21.04
N ILE A 48 7.88 2.06 19.69
CA ILE A 48 7.56 3.26 18.90
C ILE A 48 6.08 3.65 19.04
N ARG A 49 5.16 2.67 19.14
CA ARG A 49 3.72 2.92 19.37
C ARG A 49 3.43 3.60 20.71
N SER A 50 4.25 3.35 21.72
CA SER A 50 4.12 3.95 23.06
C SER A 50 4.43 5.45 23.10
N ALA A 51 5.19 5.97 22.14
CA ALA A 51 5.67 7.36 22.13
C ALA A 51 4.78 8.32 21.32
N ILE A 52 3.75 7.81 20.63
CA ILE A 52 2.91 8.59 19.71
C ILE A 52 1.44 8.42 20.12
N LYS A 53 0.98 9.21 21.10
CA LYS A 53 -0.45 9.50 21.29
C LYS A 53 -0.73 10.90 20.72
N PRO A 54 -1.33 11.02 19.53
CA PRO A 54 -1.91 12.28 19.10
C PRO A 54 -3.19 12.58 19.91
N PRO A 55 -3.55 13.85 20.11
CA PRO A 55 -4.79 14.21 20.81
C PRO A 55 -6.01 13.71 20.02
N GLU A 56 -6.98 13.15 20.75
CA GLU A 56 -8.25 12.71 20.20
C GLU A 56 -9.07 13.90 19.71
N ILE A 57 -9.10 14.10 18.40
CA ILE A 57 -10.13 14.92 17.77
C ILE A 57 -11.10 13.92 17.11
N LEU A 58 -12.28 13.78 17.70
CA LEU A 58 -13.41 13.03 17.18
C LEU A 58 -14.01 13.80 16.00
N TRP A 59 -13.56 13.50 14.79
CA TRP A 59 -14.32 13.83 13.58
C TRP A 59 -15.18 12.61 13.26
N PRO A 60 -16.47 12.77 12.92
CA PRO A 60 -17.29 11.66 12.46
C PRO A 60 -16.64 11.09 11.19
N LEU A 61 -16.13 9.86 11.27
CA LEU A 61 -15.83 9.09 10.06
C LEU A 61 -17.17 8.85 9.38
N GLU A 62 -17.56 9.71 8.43
CA GLU A 62 -18.55 9.34 7.43
C GLU A 62 -17.93 8.26 6.55
N VAL A 63 -18.01 7.03 7.04
CA VAL A 63 -17.90 5.81 6.25
C VAL A 63 -19.12 5.81 5.35
N ASN A 64 -19.00 6.50 4.22
CA ASN A 64 -20.00 6.43 3.17
C ASN A 64 -20.00 4.96 2.71
N HIS A 65 -20.96 4.18 3.24
CA HIS A 65 -21.20 2.79 2.90
C HIS A 65 -21.52 2.72 1.42
N THR A 66 -20.45 2.53 0.66
CA THR A 66 -20.48 2.10 -0.72
C THR A 66 -21.25 0.78 -0.74
N PHE A 67 -21.99 0.58 -1.82
CA PHE A 67 -22.84 -0.57 -2.14
C PHE A 67 -22.34 -1.98 -1.69
N CYS A 68 -21.04 -2.14 -1.38
CA CYS A 68 -20.40 -3.36 -0.87
C CYS A 68 -20.79 -3.72 0.58
N ALA A 69 -21.47 -2.85 1.34
CA ALA A 69 -21.84 -3.12 2.75
C ALA A 69 -22.71 -4.39 2.96
N HIS A 70 -23.37 -4.89 1.90
CA HIS A 70 -24.17 -6.12 1.94
C HIS A 70 -23.43 -7.37 1.45
N PHE A 71 -22.11 -7.28 1.25
CA PHE A 71 -21.27 -8.35 0.69
C PHE A 71 -20.16 -8.73 1.65
N GLY A 72 -19.88 -10.04 1.74
CA GLY A 72 -18.89 -10.58 2.67
C GLY A 72 -19.48 -10.99 4.02
N LEU A 73 -18.62 -11.55 4.87
CA LEU A 73 -18.97 -11.88 6.25
C LEU A 73 -18.95 -10.61 7.10
N GLU A 74 -19.86 -10.51 8.07
CA GLU A 74 -19.75 -9.46 9.09
C GLU A 74 -18.49 -9.69 9.92
N PRO A 75 -17.67 -8.66 10.15
CA PRO A 75 -16.47 -8.78 10.95
C PRO A 75 -16.84 -9.12 12.39
N THR A 76 -16.03 -9.95 13.02
CA THR A 76 -16.09 -10.19 14.46
C THR A 76 -15.79 -8.88 15.23
N THR A 77 -16.15 -8.84 16.51
CA THR A 77 -15.89 -7.67 17.36
C THR A 77 -14.41 -7.26 17.39
N GLU A 78 -13.50 -8.24 17.39
CA GLU A 78 -12.06 -7.96 17.37
C GLU A 78 -11.60 -7.44 16.01
N GLU A 79 -12.07 -8.02 14.90
CA GLU A 79 -11.77 -7.52 13.55
C GLU A 79 -12.31 -6.11 13.33
N ALA A 80 -13.54 -5.82 13.77
CA ALA A 80 -14.11 -4.48 13.67
C ALA A 80 -13.33 -3.44 14.49
N LYS A 81 -12.80 -3.85 15.64
CA LYS A 81 -11.94 -3.00 16.49
C LYS A 81 -10.59 -2.76 15.84
N GLU A 82 -9.98 -3.79 15.25
CA GLU A 82 -8.74 -3.67 14.47
C GLU A 82 -8.94 -2.77 13.26
N GLU A 83 -10.00 -3.00 12.48
CA GLU A 83 -10.36 -2.18 11.32
C GLU A 83 -10.49 -0.71 11.72
N ARG A 84 -11.25 -0.41 12.78
CA ARG A 84 -11.39 0.98 13.29
C ARG A 84 -10.04 1.56 13.68
N SER A 85 -9.18 0.79 14.34
CA SER A 85 -7.83 1.23 14.72
C SER A 85 -6.96 1.52 13.49
N LEU A 86 -7.01 0.65 12.46
CA LEU A 86 -6.26 0.81 11.22
C LEU A 86 -6.75 2.05 10.47
N LEU A 87 -8.07 2.19 10.26
CA LEU A 87 -8.68 3.36 9.64
C LEU A 87 -8.34 4.66 10.35
N LYS A 88 -8.30 4.67 11.70
CA LYS A 88 -7.84 5.82 12.48
C LYS A 88 -6.35 6.11 12.27
N SER A 89 -5.52 5.09 12.10
CA SER A 89 -4.07 5.25 11.89
C SER A 89 -3.71 5.77 10.50
N ILE A 90 -4.54 5.49 9.50
CA ILE A 90 -4.39 6.00 8.12
C ILE A 90 -5.32 7.18 7.84
N ALA A 91 -5.98 7.71 8.86
CA ALA A 91 -6.90 8.83 8.73
C ALA A 91 -6.11 10.04 8.26
N TRP A 92 -6.46 10.51 7.07
CA TRP A 92 -5.91 11.69 6.47
C TRP A 92 -7.09 12.58 6.03
N PRO A 93 -7.16 13.84 6.53
CA PRO A 93 -8.27 14.74 6.21
C PRO A 93 -8.42 14.89 4.68
N GLY A 94 -7.30 14.75 3.96
CA GLY A 94 -7.22 14.89 2.53
C GLY A 94 -7.38 16.36 2.12
N PRO A 95 -7.18 16.64 0.83
CA PRO A 95 -7.31 17.99 0.33
C PRO A 95 -8.80 18.33 0.29
N LEU A 96 -9.16 19.47 0.91
CA LEU A 96 -10.54 19.93 0.98
C LEU A 96 -11.00 20.60 -0.32
N VAL A 97 -10.07 20.93 -1.22
CA VAL A 97 -10.37 21.75 -2.40
C VAL A 97 -10.66 20.88 -3.62
N GLN A 98 -11.88 20.99 -4.13
CA GLN A 98 -12.32 20.36 -5.38
C GLN A 98 -12.48 21.41 -6.47
N GLY A 99 -12.08 21.06 -7.69
CA GLY A 99 -12.37 21.88 -8.87
C GLY A 99 -11.54 23.17 -8.98
N LEU A 100 -10.35 23.22 -8.35
CA LEU A 100 -9.41 24.29 -8.66
C LEU A 100 -8.93 24.18 -10.11
N PRO A 101 -8.71 25.33 -10.80
CA PRO A 101 -8.00 25.36 -12.07
C PRO A 101 -6.58 24.80 -11.93
N VAL A 102 -6.05 24.25 -13.03
CA VAL A 102 -4.70 23.68 -13.07
C VAL A 102 -3.64 24.72 -12.74
N GLU A 103 -3.85 25.97 -13.11
CA GLU A 103 -2.92 27.08 -12.82
C GLU A 103 -2.72 27.32 -11.32
N LEU A 104 -3.71 26.93 -10.50
CA LEU A 104 -3.67 27.04 -9.05
C LEU A 104 -3.16 25.76 -8.36
N SER A 105 -2.92 24.69 -9.12
CA SER A 105 -2.31 23.46 -8.61
C SER A 105 -0.79 23.60 -8.44
N SER A 106 -0.21 22.66 -7.70
CA SER A 106 1.20 22.70 -7.30
C SER A 106 2.16 22.51 -8.46
N ASP A 107 3.19 23.36 -8.52
CA ASP A 107 4.27 23.31 -9.51
C ASP A 107 5.59 22.95 -8.81
N PRO A 108 6.13 21.72 -9.01
CA PRO A 108 7.40 21.31 -8.44
C PRO A 108 8.58 22.18 -8.87
N ALA A 109 8.56 22.74 -10.10
CA ALA A 109 9.67 23.51 -10.65
C ALA A 109 9.79 24.92 -10.05
N LYS A 110 8.68 25.46 -9.54
CA LYS A 110 8.64 26.76 -8.83
C LYS A 110 8.74 26.62 -7.32
N SER A 111 8.49 25.41 -6.81
CA SER A 111 8.59 25.09 -5.39
C SER A 111 10.04 24.96 -4.95
N SER A 112 10.29 25.07 -3.64
CA SER A 112 11.64 24.95 -3.09
C SER A 112 11.63 24.29 -1.72
N PHE A 113 12.82 23.89 -1.24
CA PHE A 113 12.98 23.40 0.12
C PHE A 113 14.28 23.91 0.74
N VAL A 114 14.28 24.00 2.08
CA VAL A 114 15.40 24.49 2.88
C VAL A 114 15.73 23.47 3.96
N ILE A 115 16.95 22.96 3.91
CA ILE A 115 17.51 22.08 4.94
C ILE A 115 17.86 22.95 6.17
N GLN A 116 17.32 22.58 7.33
CA GLN A 116 17.53 23.31 8.57
C GLN A 116 18.77 22.82 9.32
N GLY A 117 19.40 23.73 10.05
CA GLY A 117 20.55 23.44 10.90
C GLY A 117 21.89 23.37 10.15
N PRO A 118 22.95 22.91 10.82
CA PRO A 118 24.29 22.88 10.26
C PRO A 118 24.43 21.83 9.14
N ALA A 119 25.39 22.06 8.24
CA ALA A 119 25.73 21.09 7.18
C ALA A 119 26.28 19.77 7.75
N VAL A 120 26.96 19.84 8.89
CA VAL A 120 27.47 18.66 9.61
C VAL A 120 26.47 18.26 10.67
N GLN A 121 26.04 17.01 10.60
CA GLN A 121 25.02 16.45 11.49
C GLN A 121 25.54 15.19 12.18
N ARG A 122 24.90 14.81 13.30
CA ARG A 122 25.28 13.62 14.08
C ARG A 122 24.38 12.44 13.73
N VAL A 123 24.98 11.27 13.57
CA VAL A 123 24.24 10.00 13.49
C VAL A 123 23.41 9.77 14.76
N GLY A 124 22.21 9.25 14.60
CA GLY A 124 21.17 9.16 15.63
C GLY A 124 20.36 10.44 15.81
N GLY A 125 20.76 11.55 15.17
CA GLY A 125 20.01 12.79 15.12
C GLY A 125 18.86 12.76 14.11
N GLN A 126 18.21 13.92 13.95
CA GLN A 126 17.14 14.12 12.99
C GLN A 126 17.41 15.38 12.17
N LEU A 127 17.35 15.24 10.84
CA LEU A 127 17.43 16.36 9.91
C LEU A 127 16.03 16.88 9.62
N VAL A 128 15.85 18.19 9.72
CA VAL A 128 14.57 18.87 9.44
C VAL A 128 14.70 19.61 8.12
N VAL A 129 13.72 19.46 7.24
CA VAL A 129 13.67 20.15 5.94
C VAL A 129 12.31 20.81 5.79
N ASN A 130 12.29 22.11 5.52
CA ASN A 130 11.06 22.85 5.23
C ASN A 130 10.85 22.91 3.73
N VAL A 131 9.62 22.66 3.27
CA VAL A 131 9.22 22.67 1.86
C VAL A 131 8.18 23.77 1.67
N TYR A 132 8.40 24.61 0.67
CA TYR A 132 7.53 25.73 0.31
C TYR A 132 6.97 25.44 -1.08
N VAL A 133 5.66 25.15 -1.14
CA VAL A 133 5.00 24.81 -2.41
C VAL A 133 4.40 26.06 -3.04
N GLN A 134 4.67 26.20 -4.34
CA GLN A 134 4.08 27.24 -5.17
C GLN A 134 3.21 26.61 -6.26
N ASN A 135 2.23 27.38 -6.74
CA ASN A 135 1.42 26.98 -7.87
C ASN A 135 2.06 27.34 -9.23
N PHE A 136 1.41 26.97 -10.33
CA PHE A 136 1.87 27.31 -11.68
C PHE A 136 1.89 28.82 -11.98
N LEU A 137 1.28 29.67 -11.15
CA LEU A 137 1.42 31.13 -11.24
C LEU A 137 2.64 31.66 -10.46
N GLY A 138 3.37 30.81 -9.74
CA GLY A 138 4.48 31.21 -8.87
C GLY A 138 4.01 31.85 -7.56
N LEU A 139 2.76 31.63 -7.17
CA LEU A 139 2.20 32.11 -5.91
C LEU A 139 2.31 31.00 -4.86
N PRO A 140 2.61 31.32 -3.59
CA PRO A 140 2.53 30.35 -2.51
C PRO A 140 1.14 29.73 -2.44
N LYS A 141 1.10 28.41 -2.24
CA LYS A 141 -0.17 27.76 -1.93
C LYS A 141 -0.67 28.18 -0.55
N ASN A 142 -1.97 28.05 -0.35
CA ASN A 142 -2.66 28.33 0.91
C ASN A 142 -3.35 27.08 1.49
N HIS A 143 -3.08 25.91 0.90
CA HIS A 143 -3.65 24.63 1.29
C HIS A 143 -2.64 23.52 1.02
N GLY A 144 -2.69 22.50 1.87
CA GLY A 144 -1.89 21.28 1.74
C GLY A 144 -2.56 20.22 0.88
N GLY A 145 -2.17 18.97 1.11
CA GLY A 145 -2.76 17.79 0.51
C GLY A 145 -1.97 17.20 -0.65
N ASP A 146 -0.81 17.76 -0.98
CA ASP A 146 0.08 17.27 -2.04
C ASP A 146 0.72 15.94 -1.64
N PHE A 147 0.85 15.02 -2.59
CA PHE A 147 1.55 13.77 -2.37
C PHE A 147 3.05 13.95 -2.59
N LEU A 148 3.77 14.18 -1.50
CA LEU A 148 5.22 14.31 -1.47
C LEU A 148 5.88 13.00 -1.03
N ILE A 149 6.89 12.55 -1.78
CA ILE A 149 7.83 11.52 -1.34
C ILE A 149 9.15 12.21 -1.04
N ALA A 150 9.67 11.99 0.16
CA ALA A 150 10.93 12.56 0.58
C ALA A 150 11.94 11.46 0.91
N ARG A 151 13.15 11.57 0.38
CA ARG A 151 14.21 10.57 0.51
C ARG A 151 15.51 11.24 0.92
N LEU A 152 16.13 10.69 1.95
CA LEU A 152 17.52 10.97 2.28
C LEU A 152 18.36 9.77 1.84
N HIS A 153 19.38 9.96 1.03
CA HIS A 153 20.15 8.83 0.50
C HIS A 153 21.62 9.14 0.23
N SER A 154 22.43 8.09 0.23
CA SER A 154 23.86 8.13 -0.10
C SER A 154 24.12 7.16 -1.25
N PRO A 155 24.14 7.63 -2.53
CA PRO A 155 24.30 6.75 -3.68
C PRO A 155 25.52 5.83 -3.59
N LYS A 156 26.67 6.37 -3.12
CA LYS A 156 27.92 5.61 -2.96
C LYS A 156 27.83 4.46 -1.95
N LEU A 157 26.92 4.55 -0.98
CA LEU A 157 26.75 3.55 0.08
C LEU A 157 25.57 2.62 -0.20
N GLY A 158 24.76 2.88 -1.22
CA GLY A 158 23.48 2.17 -1.42
C GLY A 158 22.49 2.36 -0.26
N ALA A 159 22.70 3.37 0.60
CA ALA A 159 21.88 3.62 1.78
C ALA A 159 20.81 4.67 1.50
N GLY A 160 19.62 4.50 2.09
CA GLY A 160 18.54 5.47 1.98
C GLY A 160 17.48 5.28 3.06
N VAL A 161 16.80 6.38 3.40
CA VAL A 161 15.66 6.39 4.32
C VAL A 161 14.56 7.31 3.81
N SER A 162 13.31 6.92 4.05
CA SER A 162 12.15 7.74 3.76
C SER A 162 11.96 8.81 4.85
N GLY A 163 11.66 10.03 4.43
CA GLY A 163 11.36 11.13 5.33
C GLY A 163 9.90 11.09 5.78
N LYS A 164 9.66 11.45 7.05
CA LYS A 164 8.30 11.67 7.55
C LYS A 164 7.85 13.05 7.13
N VAL A 165 6.89 13.12 6.21
CA VAL A 165 6.28 14.37 5.75
C VAL A 165 5.18 14.79 6.72
N HIS A 166 5.23 16.04 7.17
CA HIS A 166 4.19 16.71 7.92
C HIS A 166 3.63 17.85 7.09
N ASP A 167 2.33 17.79 6.81
CA ASP A 167 1.59 18.80 6.08
C ASP A 167 1.01 19.82 7.07
N HIS A 168 1.38 21.09 6.91
CA HIS A 168 0.88 22.18 7.76
C HIS A 168 -0.50 22.69 7.32
N ASN A 169 -1.05 22.14 6.23
CA ASN A 169 -2.32 22.50 5.60
C ASN A 169 -2.38 23.94 5.07
N ASP A 170 -1.24 24.61 4.91
CA ASP A 170 -1.12 25.99 4.45
C ASP A 170 -0.29 26.11 3.15
N GLY A 171 0.05 24.99 2.51
CA GLY A 171 0.94 24.94 1.36
C GLY A 171 2.42 24.70 1.71
N ASN A 172 2.76 24.69 3.00
CA ASN A 172 4.09 24.34 3.48
C ASN A 172 4.11 22.94 4.09
N TYR A 173 5.29 22.32 4.04
CA TYR A 173 5.51 21.01 4.63
C TYR A 173 6.81 21.00 5.43
N THR A 174 6.88 20.14 6.44
CA THR A 174 8.14 19.82 7.12
C THR A 174 8.42 18.34 6.95
N VAL A 175 9.63 18.01 6.52
CA VAL A 175 10.11 16.64 6.40
C VAL A 175 11.14 16.38 7.48
N LEU A 176 10.96 15.25 8.18
CA LEU A 176 11.88 14.77 9.21
C LEU A 176 12.59 13.52 8.73
N PHE A 177 13.92 13.55 8.67
CA PHE A 177 14.75 12.41 8.32
C PHE A 177 15.55 11.93 9.53
N PRO A 178 15.44 10.65 9.93
CA PRO A 178 16.36 10.08 10.90
C PRO A 178 17.75 9.90 10.25
N LEU A 179 18.82 10.28 10.95
CA LEU A 179 20.18 10.17 10.46
C LEU A 179 20.79 8.85 10.91
N LEU A 180 20.71 7.83 10.05
CA LEU A 180 20.99 6.44 10.45
C LEU A 180 22.44 5.98 10.15
N TRP A 181 23.21 6.72 9.37
CA TRP A 181 24.58 6.33 8.99
C TRP A 181 25.52 7.54 8.82
N VAL A 182 26.83 7.27 8.89
CA VAL A 182 27.88 8.26 8.60
C VAL A 182 28.10 8.37 7.09
N GLY A 183 28.18 9.60 6.58
CA GLY A 183 28.59 9.84 5.19
C GLY A 183 27.93 11.09 4.60
N VAL A 184 28.27 11.36 3.33
CA VAL A 184 27.59 12.41 2.56
C VAL A 184 26.23 11.89 2.14
N VAL A 185 25.19 12.63 2.52
CA VAL A 185 23.78 12.34 2.20
C VAL A 185 23.22 13.40 1.26
N GLN A 186 22.25 13.00 0.45
CA GLN A 186 21.50 13.86 -0.45
C GLN A 186 20.02 13.81 -0.07
N VAL A 187 19.41 14.98 0.04
CA VAL A 187 17.97 15.14 0.22
C VAL A 187 17.33 15.24 -1.15
N GLU A 188 16.33 14.42 -1.40
CA GLU A 188 15.49 14.43 -2.59
C GLU A 188 14.04 14.53 -2.15
N ILE A 189 13.31 15.50 -2.71
CA ILE A 189 11.88 15.69 -2.44
C ILE A 189 11.17 15.69 -3.78
N THR A 190 10.30 14.70 -3.96
CA THR A 190 9.56 14.47 -5.19
C THR A 190 8.09 14.72 -4.91
N MET A 191 7.55 15.76 -5.55
CA MET A 191 6.12 15.97 -5.60
C MET A 191 5.53 15.08 -6.68
N VAL A 192 4.83 14.03 -6.27
CA VAL A 192 4.31 13.00 -7.18
C VAL A 192 2.97 13.42 -7.76
N HIS A 193 2.07 13.94 -6.92
CA HIS A 193 0.77 14.43 -7.32
C HIS A 193 0.40 15.70 -6.55
N PRO A 194 -0.13 16.73 -7.21
CA PRO A 194 -0.70 17.87 -6.51
C PRO A 194 -1.97 17.46 -5.75
N SER A 195 -2.37 18.25 -4.75
CA SER A 195 -3.60 18.03 -3.96
C SER A 195 -4.81 17.71 -4.82
N GLU A 196 -4.99 18.42 -5.94
CA GLU A 196 -6.14 18.26 -6.85
C GLU A 196 -6.17 16.86 -7.47
N ALA A 197 -5.01 16.34 -7.91
CA ALA A 197 -4.89 14.95 -8.39
C ALA A 197 -5.19 13.95 -7.28
N VAL A 198 -4.73 14.20 -6.05
CA VAL A 198 -4.98 13.30 -4.93
C VAL A 198 -6.48 13.22 -4.59
N VAL A 199 -7.23 14.32 -4.72
CA VAL A 199 -8.70 14.30 -4.59
C VAL A 199 -9.34 13.39 -5.64
N VAL A 200 -8.89 13.48 -6.90
CA VAL A 200 -9.37 12.60 -7.98
C VAL A 200 -9.07 11.14 -7.65
N LEU A 201 -7.86 10.81 -7.23
CA LEU A 201 -7.47 9.45 -6.84
C LEU A 201 -8.31 8.92 -5.66
N LYS A 202 -8.54 9.75 -4.63
CA LYS A 202 -9.38 9.39 -3.46
C LYS A 202 -10.82 9.10 -3.88
N ARG A 203 -11.39 9.86 -4.82
CA ARG A 203 -12.70 9.58 -5.41
C ARG A 203 -12.71 8.25 -6.16
N LEU A 204 -11.69 7.99 -6.98
CA LEU A 204 -11.58 6.74 -7.74
C LEU A 204 -11.47 5.51 -6.84
N GLN A 205 -10.79 5.64 -5.69
CA GLN A 205 -10.69 4.57 -4.71
C GLN A 205 -12.04 4.25 -4.04
N LYS A 206 -12.84 5.27 -3.72
CA LYS A 206 -14.13 5.09 -3.02
C LYS A 206 -15.30 4.72 -3.94
N GLY A 207 -15.28 5.10 -5.22
CA GLY A 207 -16.47 5.05 -6.07
C GLY A 207 -16.82 3.66 -6.61
N GLN A 208 -15.96 3.07 -7.44
CA GLN A 208 -16.22 1.81 -8.14
C GLN A 208 -14.92 1.03 -8.38
N PRO A 209 -14.96 -0.31 -8.41
CA PRO A 209 -13.83 -1.09 -8.88
C PRO A 209 -13.52 -0.70 -10.32
N TYR A 210 -12.42 0.03 -10.51
CA TYR A 210 -11.93 0.44 -11.82
C TYR A 210 -11.43 -0.76 -12.64
N ARG A 211 -11.09 -1.86 -11.98
CA ARG A 211 -10.69 -3.12 -12.59
C ARG A 211 -11.92 -3.95 -12.88
N LEU A 212 -12.12 -4.27 -14.15
CA LEU A 212 -13.23 -5.07 -14.61
C LEU A 212 -12.79 -6.53 -14.62
N PHE A 213 -13.52 -7.37 -13.90
CA PHE A 213 -13.34 -8.81 -13.93
C PHE A 213 -14.54 -9.44 -14.62
N LYS A 214 -14.32 -10.50 -15.39
CA LYS A 214 -15.37 -11.23 -16.10
C LYS A 214 -15.18 -12.73 -15.94
N SER A 215 -16.26 -13.48 -16.06
CA SER A 215 -16.23 -14.94 -16.16
C SER A 215 -16.95 -15.42 -17.41
N LEU A 216 -16.42 -16.50 -18.01
CA LEU A 216 -17.06 -17.23 -19.09
C LEU A 216 -17.96 -18.32 -18.51
N PHE A 217 -19.18 -18.40 -19.01
CA PHE A 217 -20.15 -19.44 -18.74
C PHE A 217 -20.39 -20.23 -20.02
N ARG A 218 -20.40 -21.57 -19.95
CA ARG A 218 -20.59 -22.42 -21.13
C ARG A 218 -21.38 -23.68 -20.81
N SER A 219 -22.35 -24.01 -21.67
CA SER A 219 -23.06 -25.29 -21.68
C SER A 219 -23.26 -25.73 -23.13
N GLY A 220 -22.55 -26.77 -23.56
CA GLY A 220 -22.47 -27.13 -24.98
C GLY A 220 -21.93 -25.97 -25.82
N ASP A 221 -22.66 -25.63 -26.88
CA ASP A 221 -22.31 -24.53 -27.81
C ASP A 221 -22.73 -23.15 -27.30
N LEU A 222 -23.54 -23.08 -26.23
CA LEU A 222 -23.95 -21.81 -25.64
C LEU A 222 -22.83 -21.27 -24.76
N SER A 223 -22.46 -20.01 -24.98
CA SER A 223 -21.52 -19.30 -24.12
C SER A 223 -21.95 -17.86 -23.83
N GLU A 224 -21.86 -17.46 -22.58
CA GLU A 224 -22.13 -16.10 -22.12
C GLU A 224 -20.97 -15.60 -21.25
N THR A 225 -20.67 -14.30 -21.32
CA THR A 225 -19.68 -13.69 -20.45
C THR A 225 -20.34 -12.61 -19.62
N THR A 226 -20.16 -12.68 -18.29
CA THR A 226 -20.72 -11.70 -17.37
C THR A 226 -19.65 -11.07 -16.49
N VAL A 227 -19.95 -9.88 -15.94
CA VAL A 227 -19.04 -9.16 -15.05
C VAL A 227 -19.07 -9.80 -13.66
N CYS A 228 -17.90 -9.88 -13.05
CA CYS A 228 -17.68 -10.37 -11.69
C CYS A 228 -16.94 -9.33 -10.86
N ASN A 229 -17.13 -9.33 -9.54
CA ASN A 229 -16.34 -8.54 -8.59
C ASN A 229 -16.60 -8.99 -7.14
N LEU A 230 -15.83 -8.43 -6.20
CA LEU A 230 -16.07 -8.59 -4.76
C LEU A 230 -17.46 -8.08 -4.35
N CYS A 231 -17.91 -6.98 -4.96
CA CYS A 231 -19.26 -6.42 -4.79
C CYS A 231 -19.79 -5.89 -6.14
N LEU A 232 -21.02 -6.25 -6.48
CA LEU A 232 -21.69 -5.86 -7.74
C LEU A 232 -23.10 -5.29 -7.48
N PRO A 233 -23.45 -4.07 -7.96
CA PRO A 233 -24.77 -3.44 -7.76
C PRO A 233 -25.96 -4.40 -7.85
N LEU A 234 -26.67 -4.61 -6.73
CA LEU A 234 -27.82 -5.53 -6.59
C LEU A 234 -29.02 -5.08 -7.45
N ASN A 235 -29.10 -3.79 -7.76
CA ASN A 235 -30.24 -3.17 -8.43
C ASN A 235 -30.30 -3.47 -9.94
N GLN A 236 -29.33 -4.19 -10.50
CA GLN A 236 -29.23 -4.42 -11.95
C GLN A 236 -29.68 -5.82 -12.39
N THR A 237 -29.31 -6.88 -11.65
CA THR A 237 -29.56 -8.27 -12.07
C THR A 237 -29.31 -9.25 -10.92
N SER A 238 -29.93 -10.44 -10.96
CA SER A 238 -29.62 -11.54 -10.04
C SER A 238 -28.13 -11.93 -10.11
N LEU A 239 -27.54 -12.30 -8.97
CA LEU A 239 -26.13 -12.64 -8.86
C LEU A 239 -25.92 -14.15 -8.69
N CYS A 240 -24.81 -14.65 -9.23
CA CYS A 240 -24.21 -15.93 -8.87
C CYS A 240 -23.23 -15.70 -7.72
N ASN A 241 -23.40 -16.45 -6.63
CA ASN A 241 -22.53 -16.40 -5.45
C ASN A 241 -21.45 -17.48 -5.57
N TYR A 242 -20.19 -17.07 -5.56
CA TYR A 242 -19.00 -17.92 -5.54
C TYR A 242 -18.06 -17.54 -4.40
N THR A 243 -18.60 -17.00 -3.30
CA THR A 243 -17.86 -16.78 -2.06
C THR A 243 -17.10 -18.05 -1.71
N ASP A 244 -15.82 -17.89 -1.42
CA ASP A 244 -14.98 -19.01 -1.06
C ASP A 244 -15.49 -19.64 0.24
N PRO A 245 -15.82 -20.94 0.25
CA PRO A 245 -16.47 -21.58 1.40
C PRO A 245 -15.53 -21.76 2.60
N LEU A 246 -14.21 -21.67 2.40
CA LEU A 246 -13.21 -21.87 3.45
C LEU A 246 -12.87 -20.54 4.15
N THR A 247 -12.64 -19.50 3.38
CA THR A 247 -12.18 -18.18 3.83
C THR A 247 -13.31 -17.18 3.99
N GLY A 248 -14.46 -17.42 3.36
CA GLY A 248 -15.56 -16.46 3.30
C GLY A 248 -15.30 -15.27 2.37
N GLU A 249 -14.23 -15.30 1.57
CA GLU A 249 -13.89 -14.21 0.66
C GLU A 249 -15.00 -14.01 -0.39
N PRO A 250 -15.65 -12.83 -0.44
CA PRO A 250 -16.79 -12.59 -1.30
C PRO A 250 -16.40 -12.60 -2.78
N TRP A 251 -17.12 -13.36 -3.60
CA TRP A 251 -16.96 -13.28 -5.06
C TRP A 251 -18.28 -13.49 -5.78
N TYR A 252 -18.69 -12.48 -6.56
CA TYR A 252 -19.99 -12.47 -7.20
C TYR A 252 -19.85 -12.20 -8.69
N CYS A 253 -20.74 -12.81 -9.47
CA CYS A 253 -20.90 -12.52 -10.89
C CYS A 253 -22.36 -12.20 -11.19
N TYR A 254 -22.63 -11.33 -12.16
CA TYR A 254 -23.99 -11.25 -12.70
C TYR A 254 -24.39 -12.59 -13.31
N LYS A 255 -25.61 -13.04 -13.03
CA LYS A 255 -26.14 -14.26 -13.62
C LYS A 255 -26.27 -14.08 -15.14
N PRO A 256 -25.78 -15.04 -15.95
CA PRO A 256 -26.05 -15.04 -17.39
C PRO A 256 -27.56 -15.04 -17.68
N LYS A 257 -27.97 -14.56 -18.86
CA LYS A 257 -29.39 -14.45 -19.20
C LYS A 257 -30.02 -15.82 -19.43
N VAL A 258 -29.27 -16.74 -20.03
CA VAL A 258 -29.76 -18.07 -20.42
C VAL A 258 -29.10 -19.16 -19.56
N LEU A 259 -27.80 -19.06 -19.34
CA LEU A 259 -27.01 -20.06 -18.63
C LEU A 259 -27.14 -19.99 -17.10
N GLY A 260 -26.97 -21.14 -16.45
CA GLY A 260 -26.98 -21.27 -14.99
C GLY A 260 -25.63 -20.92 -14.36
N CYS A 261 -25.64 -20.56 -13.07
CA CYS A 261 -24.43 -20.23 -12.31
C CYS A 261 -23.40 -21.38 -12.21
N ASN A 262 -23.87 -22.62 -12.31
CA ASN A 262 -23.01 -23.81 -12.31
C ASN A 262 -22.22 -24.03 -13.61
N THR A 263 -22.48 -23.24 -14.65
CA THR A 263 -21.82 -23.37 -15.96
C THR A 263 -20.57 -22.49 -16.11
N ARG A 264 -20.09 -21.89 -15.01
CA ARG A 264 -18.89 -21.05 -15.00
C ARG A 264 -17.65 -21.90 -15.32
N VAL A 265 -16.85 -21.46 -16.29
CA VAL A 265 -15.66 -22.18 -16.77
C VAL A 265 -14.37 -21.48 -16.35
N THR A 266 -14.29 -20.15 -16.55
CA THR A 266 -13.07 -19.39 -16.34
C THR A 266 -13.36 -18.03 -15.69
N HIS A 267 -12.30 -17.41 -15.18
CA HIS A 267 -12.29 -16.03 -14.69
C HIS A 267 -11.08 -15.30 -15.29
N PHE A 268 -11.28 -14.07 -15.74
CA PHE A 268 -10.22 -13.27 -16.34
C PHE A 268 -10.40 -11.77 -16.13
N GLY A 269 -9.29 -11.05 -16.14
CA GLY A 269 -9.29 -9.59 -16.14
C GLY A 269 -9.77 -9.06 -17.50
N ALA A 270 -10.80 -8.22 -17.49
CA ALA A 270 -11.36 -7.57 -18.67
C ALA A 270 -10.83 -6.13 -18.86
N GLY A 271 -9.70 -5.81 -18.22
CA GLY A 271 -9.05 -4.50 -18.30
C GLY A 271 -9.54 -3.49 -17.26
N MET A 272 -9.29 -2.22 -17.54
CA MET A 272 -9.75 -1.10 -16.73
C MET A 272 -10.96 -0.45 -17.37
N LYS A 273 -11.89 0.04 -16.53
CA LYS A 273 -12.99 0.88 -16.99
C LYS A 273 -12.41 2.12 -17.68
N GLN A 274 -12.95 2.46 -18.84
CA GLN A 274 -12.54 3.65 -19.58
C GLN A 274 -13.20 4.91 -19.01
N ASN A 275 -12.64 6.07 -19.31
CA ASN A 275 -13.20 7.40 -18.97
C ASN A 275 -13.47 7.58 -17.47
N LEU A 276 -12.55 7.09 -16.62
CA LEU A 276 -12.63 7.24 -15.16
C LEU A 276 -12.36 8.67 -14.68
N ILE A 277 -11.63 9.44 -15.49
CA ILE A 277 -11.30 10.85 -15.22
C ILE A 277 -11.75 11.70 -16.40
N THR A 278 -12.13 12.94 -16.11
CA THR A 278 -12.50 13.92 -17.13
C THR A 278 -11.25 14.45 -17.86
N LYS A 279 -11.44 15.09 -19.01
CA LYS A 279 -10.33 15.76 -19.74
C LYS A 279 -9.63 16.82 -18.88
N HIS A 280 -10.38 17.51 -18.02
CA HIS A 280 -9.84 18.47 -17.08
C HIS A 280 -8.98 17.78 -16.02
N GLU A 281 -9.50 16.74 -15.37
CA GLU A 281 -8.76 16.01 -14.33
C GLU A 281 -7.48 15.36 -14.85
N ALA A 282 -7.48 14.91 -16.11
CA ALA A 282 -6.29 14.34 -16.74
C ALA A 282 -5.10 15.31 -16.77
N GLN A 283 -5.32 16.62 -16.71
CA GLN A 283 -4.26 17.63 -16.71
C GLN A 283 -3.40 17.56 -15.44
N PHE A 284 -3.97 17.16 -14.29
CA PHE A 284 -3.20 17.02 -13.04
C PHE A 284 -2.27 15.80 -13.00
N PHE A 285 -2.32 14.94 -14.02
CA PHE A 285 -1.49 13.74 -14.14
C PHE A 285 -0.46 13.81 -15.28
N GLN A 286 -0.35 14.98 -15.94
CA GLN A 286 0.66 15.21 -16.97
C GLN A 286 2.01 15.45 -16.29
N ARG A 287 3.08 14.92 -16.90
CA ARG A 287 4.47 15.07 -16.44
C ARG A 287 5.18 16.15 -17.24
#